data_AF-A0A1I1SIH2-F1
#
_entry.id   AF-A0A1I1SIH2-F1
#
_cell.length_a   1.000
_cell.length_b   1.000
_cell.length_c   1.000
_cell.angle_alpha   90.00
_cell.angle_beta   90.00
_cell.angle_gamma   90.00
#
_symmetry.space_group_name_H-M   'P 1'
#
loop_
_entity.id
_entity.type
_entity.pdbx_description
1 polymer ?
#
loop_
_entity_poly.entity_id
_entity_poly.type
_entity_poly.pdbx_seq_one_letter_code
_entity_poly.pdbx_strand_id
1 'polypeptide(L)'
;MNILKEWRNSGQPLLPVHIDGQKEHNGYNIYPVHELGNGKIHEGYTSLANWMATQNLVLIDGYTGVFWNIVYDALDKEFRRLHVKVKWHFTENLFKDPEVIDALVIPFIGKDGDVWGTKSTLSLADFFDADKLVAVEPDASFDLNIVLGTGAALTRLQGPVVFLEIAKNELQYRMRAGEAVNLGSKAITAQAEMYKRFYFVDWVVLNEYKRTLMNRIRILGDAQWYDTLTWITSADLQEGIAQLCNAVFRVRPWFEPGAWGGQWMKEHIEGLNKEEVNYAWSFEMIVPENGVLFGSSGNILELPFEWMMFYQYKAILGKHADIFKYEFPIRFDFLDTFDGGNLSIQCHPSLNYIREYFGETFTQDETYYILDCKEDAVVYLGFQEGINAATFRKELEFSRDNNQPLDIEQYVQKHKANKHDLFLIPNSTVHSAGANNMVLEISATPYIFTFKMYDWLRRGLDDKPRAINIPHAFNNLNFSRQGSVVNKQLLSVPKIIEKSADWQVVHLPTHADHFYDVHRLEFDTEIVVQTYDCCLVMMLVEGSAITVIAANGESTVYQYAETFVIPAATKMCLISNLGKRKAKVIKAFLKEDHYIFNSITSI
;
A
#
# COMPACT_ATOMS: atom_id res chain seq x y z
N MET A 1 25.90 -27.03 8.44
CA MET A 1 25.80 -26.97 6.97
C MET A 1 24.78 -25.87 6.69
N ASN A 2 25.28 -24.65 6.50
CA ASN A 2 24.49 -23.41 6.54
C ASN A 2 23.83 -23.16 5.18
N ILE A 3 22.84 -23.99 4.85
CA ILE A 3 21.90 -23.66 3.78
C ILE A 3 20.72 -23.03 4.51
N LEU A 4 20.83 -21.74 4.84
CA LEU A 4 19.62 -20.94 5.09
C LEU A 4 18.82 -21.06 3.80
N LYS A 5 17.77 -21.89 3.82
CA LYS A 5 16.73 -21.83 2.80
C LYS A 5 16.28 -20.36 2.81
N GLU A 6 16.43 -19.67 1.68
CA GLU A 6 16.00 -18.28 1.59
C GLU A 6 14.49 -18.26 1.82
N TRP A 7 14.07 -17.85 3.02
CA TRP A 7 12.67 -17.81 3.43
C TRP A 7 11.92 -16.62 2.83
N ARG A 8 12.61 -15.87 1.97
CA ARG A 8 12.17 -14.67 1.27
C ARG A 8 12.70 -14.74 -0.15
N ASN A 9 11.85 -14.44 -1.13
CA ASN A 9 12.27 -14.26 -2.51
C ASN A 9 12.04 -12.79 -2.92
N SER A 10 13.07 -11.98 -2.71
CA SER A 10 13.12 -10.55 -3.04
C SER A 10 14.57 -10.10 -3.11
N GLY A 11 14.91 -9.22 -4.05
CA GLY A 11 16.19 -8.51 -4.00
C GLY A 11 16.17 -7.29 -3.09
N GLN A 12 15.04 -6.99 -2.42
CA GLN A 12 15.03 -5.98 -1.36
C GLN A 12 15.67 -6.49 -0.06
N PRO A 13 16.53 -5.70 0.59
CA PRO A 13 17.08 -6.07 1.89
C PRO A 13 15.98 -6.22 2.94
N LEU A 14 16.19 -7.14 3.90
CA LEU A 14 15.34 -7.23 5.09
C LEU A 14 15.44 -5.92 5.86
N LEU A 15 14.34 -5.48 6.48
CA LEU A 15 14.37 -4.33 7.37
C LEU A 15 15.42 -4.58 8.47
N PRO A 16 16.29 -3.62 8.78
CA PRO A 16 17.15 -3.75 9.96
C PRO A 16 16.32 -3.79 11.25
N VAL A 17 16.68 -4.63 12.21
CA VAL A 17 16.06 -4.62 13.56
C VAL A 17 16.35 -3.29 14.27
N HIS A 18 17.53 -2.71 13.98
CA HIS A 18 17.98 -1.43 14.53
C HIS A 18 18.38 -0.46 13.43
N ILE A 19 18.02 0.81 13.61
CA ILE A 19 18.61 1.94 12.86
C ILE A 19 19.23 2.91 13.86
N ASP A 20 20.38 3.44 13.47
CA ASP A 20 21.07 4.48 14.22
C ASP A 20 20.32 5.80 14.03
N GLY A 21 19.42 6.12 14.96
CA GLY A 21 18.44 7.23 14.89
C GLY A 21 19.03 8.65 14.84
N GLN A 22 20.32 8.81 14.51
CA GLN A 22 21.02 10.10 14.43
C GLN A 22 21.66 10.37 13.07
N LYS A 23 21.53 9.49 12.07
CA LYS A 23 22.06 9.81 10.75
C LYS A 23 21.09 10.72 9.99
N GLU A 24 21.47 11.98 9.84
CA GLU A 24 20.89 12.84 8.80
C GLU A 24 21.03 12.12 7.45
N HIS A 25 19.90 11.82 6.82
CA HIS A 25 19.87 11.23 5.49
C HIS A 25 20.10 12.32 4.45
N ASN A 26 21.25 12.26 3.78
CA ASN A 26 21.59 13.13 2.64
C ASN A 26 21.01 12.54 1.35
N GLY A 27 19.69 12.62 1.19
CA GLY A 27 18.97 12.07 0.03
C GLY A 27 17.77 11.23 0.46
N TYR A 28 17.04 10.73 -0.52
CA TYR A 28 15.81 9.97 -0.30
C TYR A 28 16.01 8.85 0.74
N ASN A 29 15.17 8.84 1.77
CA ASN A 29 15.15 7.88 2.86
C ASN A 29 14.12 6.77 2.59
N ILE A 30 14.61 5.54 2.37
CA ILE A 30 13.78 4.34 2.21
C ILE A 30 13.23 3.77 3.53
N TYR A 31 13.69 4.27 4.68
CA TYR A 31 13.26 3.87 6.03
C TYR A 31 12.83 5.10 6.85
N PRO A 32 11.67 5.71 6.56
CA PRO A 32 11.18 6.87 7.30
C PRO A 32 10.66 6.46 8.68
N VAL A 33 11.58 6.37 9.66
CA VAL A 33 11.30 6.00 11.05
C VAL A 33 10.71 7.18 11.82
N HIS A 34 9.62 6.92 12.54
CA HIS A 34 8.96 7.86 13.45
C HIS A 34 9.29 7.54 14.90
N GLU A 35 10.10 8.39 15.54
CA GLU A 35 10.57 8.16 16.91
C GLU A 35 9.46 8.38 17.95
N LEU A 36 9.32 7.40 18.86
CA LEU A 36 8.33 7.40 19.95
C LEU A 36 8.94 7.79 21.31
N GLY A 37 10.20 8.22 21.32
CA GLY A 37 10.99 8.41 22.53
C GLY A 37 11.58 7.11 23.06
N ASN A 38 12.10 7.11 24.29
CA ASN A 38 12.86 6.00 24.84
C ASN A 38 12.00 4.92 25.52
N GLY A 39 12.42 3.66 25.39
CA GLY A 39 11.90 2.52 26.15
C GLY A 39 10.48 2.07 25.78
N LYS A 40 10.01 2.42 24.58
CA LYS A 40 8.67 2.07 24.09
C LYS A 40 8.64 0.80 23.24
N ILE A 41 9.71 0.54 22.47
CA ILE A 41 9.85 -0.66 21.66
C ILE A 41 10.90 -1.58 22.29
N HIS A 42 10.50 -2.83 22.47
CA HIS A 42 11.32 -3.90 23.03
C HIS A 42 11.69 -4.91 21.96
N GLU A 43 12.80 -5.62 22.15
CA GLU A 43 13.32 -6.59 21.19
C GLU A 43 13.37 -7.99 21.81
N GLY A 44 13.10 -8.99 20.98
CA GLY A 44 13.41 -10.39 21.24
C GLY A 44 12.38 -11.13 22.09
N TYR A 45 12.35 -12.45 21.88
CA TYR A 45 11.44 -13.36 22.59
C TYR A 45 11.69 -13.38 24.10
N THR A 46 12.91 -13.10 24.56
CA THR A 46 13.25 -13.01 25.98
C THR A 46 12.44 -11.94 26.70
N SER A 47 12.37 -10.73 26.12
CA SER A 47 11.65 -9.61 26.74
C SER A 47 10.14 -9.84 26.71
N LEU A 48 9.63 -10.39 25.61
CA LEU A 48 8.22 -10.76 25.47
C LEU A 48 7.83 -11.87 26.46
N ALA A 49 8.62 -12.93 26.57
CA ALA A 49 8.38 -14.04 27.50
C ALA A 49 8.38 -13.58 28.97
N ASN A 50 9.27 -12.64 29.35
CA ASN A 50 9.26 -12.04 30.68
C ASN A 50 7.93 -11.33 30.99
N TRP A 51 7.38 -10.58 30.03
CA TRP A 51 6.06 -9.97 30.20
C TRP A 51 4.97 -11.04 30.31
N MET A 52 4.97 -12.03 29.42
CA MET A 52 3.97 -13.09 29.38
C MET A 52 3.96 -13.95 30.64
N ALA A 53 5.13 -14.21 31.24
CA ALA A 53 5.27 -14.97 32.48
C ALA A 53 4.60 -14.31 33.70
N THR A 54 4.20 -13.04 33.59
CA THR A 54 3.41 -12.35 34.63
C THR A 54 1.90 -12.62 34.52
N GLN A 55 1.47 -13.34 33.48
CA GLN A 55 0.08 -13.64 33.18
C GLN A 55 -0.21 -15.13 33.45
N ASN A 56 -1.46 -15.48 33.70
CA ASN A 56 -1.91 -16.88 33.80
C ASN A 56 -2.50 -17.41 32.48
N LEU A 57 -2.84 -16.51 31.55
CA LEU A 57 -3.40 -16.77 30.23
C LEU A 57 -2.88 -15.71 29.25
N VAL A 58 -2.43 -16.12 28.08
CA VAL A 58 -2.12 -15.22 26.95
C VAL A 58 -2.69 -15.78 25.66
N LEU A 59 -3.25 -14.92 24.83
CA LEU A 59 -3.71 -15.26 23.47
C LEU A 59 -2.70 -14.65 22.50
N ILE A 60 -1.83 -15.47 21.91
CA ILE A 60 -0.92 -15.03 20.84
C ILE A 60 -1.66 -15.22 19.52
N ASP A 61 -2.22 -14.14 19.03
CA ASP A 61 -2.95 -14.05 17.77
C ASP A 61 -2.08 -13.34 16.72
N GLY A 62 -2.50 -13.32 15.46
CA GLY A 62 -1.73 -12.62 14.45
C GLY A 62 -2.13 -12.92 13.01
N TYR A 63 -1.42 -12.25 12.12
CA TYR A 63 -1.68 -12.25 10.69
C TYR A 63 -1.16 -13.53 10.00
N THR A 64 -1.66 -13.79 8.79
CA THR A 64 -1.13 -14.88 7.97
C THR A 64 0.33 -14.60 7.57
N GLY A 65 1.14 -15.65 7.44
CA GLY A 65 2.58 -15.59 7.13
C GLY A 65 3.52 -15.46 8.33
N VAL A 66 2.99 -15.30 9.56
CA VAL A 66 3.77 -15.46 10.79
C VAL A 66 4.26 -16.91 10.89
N PHE A 67 5.55 -17.10 11.20
CA PHE A 67 6.14 -18.43 11.40
C PHE A 67 5.85 -18.96 12.80
N TRP A 68 4.63 -19.47 12.99
CA TRP A 68 4.11 -19.91 14.29
C TRP A 68 4.99 -20.97 14.99
N ASN A 69 5.60 -21.87 14.23
CA ASN A 69 6.55 -22.85 14.76
C ASN A 69 7.80 -22.20 15.36
N ILE A 70 8.34 -21.16 14.69
CA ILE A 70 9.51 -20.45 15.18
C ILE A 70 9.17 -19.62 16.42
N VAL A 71 8.01 -18.96 16.42
CA VAL A 71 7.48 -18.24 17.59
C VAL A 71 7.34 -19.19 18.78
N TYR A 72 6.74 -20.37 18.57
CA TYR A 72 6.62 -21.41 19.58
C TYR A 72 7.98 -21.85 20.13
N ASP A 73 8.89 -22.27 19.25
CA ASP A 73 10.20 -22.81 19.65
C ASP A 73 11.01 -21.77 20.45
N ALA A 74 10.97 -20.50 20.03
CA ALA A 74 11.66 -19.41 20.70
C ALA A 74 11.06 -19.10 22.09
N LEU A 75 9.74 -18.99 22.19
CA LEU A 75 9.07 -18.72 23.47
C LEU A 75 9.16 -19.91 24.43
N ASP A 76 8.97 -21.13 23.97
CA ASP A 76 9.05 -22.34 24.81
C ASP A 76 10.45 -22.49 25.40
N LYS A 77 11.49 -22.18 24.63
CA LYS A 77 12.88 -22.10 25.13
C LYS A 77 13.02 -21.07 26.27
N GLU A 78 12.44 -19.88 26.12
CA GLU A 78 12.50 -18.84 27.14
C GLU A 78 11.68 -19.20 28.39
N PHE A 79 10.50 -19.79 28.25
CA PHE A 79 9.71 -20.25 29.40
C PHE A 79 10.39 -21.36 30.19
N ARG A 80 11.08 -22.30 29.52
CA ARG A 80 11.94 -23.30 30.18
C ARG A 80 13.07 -22.63 30.99
N ARG A 81 13.68 -21.57 30.45
CA ARG A 81 14.72 -20.78 31.16
C ARG A 81 14.15 -20.04 32.37
N LEU A 82 12.91 -19.57 32.27
CA LEU A 82 12.18 -18.90 33.36
C LEU A 82 11.55 -19.89 34.37
N HIS A 83 11.63 -21.20 34.13
CA HIS A 83 10.98 -22.25 34.93
C HIS A 83 9.46 -22.08 35.02
N VAL A 84 8.83 -21.56 33.97
CA VAL A 84 7.37 -21.41 33.84
C VAL A 84 6.81 -22.65 33.17
N LYS A 85 5.87 -23.34 33.81
CA LYS A 85 5.17 -24.49 33.25
C LYS A 85 4.05 -24.00 32.34
N VAL A 86 4.20 -24.19 31.02
CA VAL A 86 3.26 -23.66 30.02
C VAL A 86 2.36 -24.73 29.44
N LYS A 87 1.05 -24.43 29.36
CA LYS A 87 0.07 -25.20 28.61
C LYS A 87 -0.17 -24.54 27.25
N TRP A 88 0.19 -25.23 26.17
CA TRP A 88 0.00 -24.76 24.81
C TRP A 88 -1.29 -25.31 24.18
N HIS A 89 -2.02 -24.43 23.51
CA HIS A 89 -3.15 -24.72 22.62
C HIS A 89 -2.85 -24.10 21.25
N PHE A 90 -2.99 -24.85 20.16
CA PHE A 90 -2.63 -24.38 18.83
C PHE A 90 -3.88 -24.21 17.97
N THR A 91 -4.07 -23.02 17.40
CA THR A 91 -5.26 -22.73 16.56
C THR A 91 -5.25 -23.49 15.24
N GLU A 92 -4.09 -23.96 14.78
CA GLU A 92 -3.95 -24.82 13.60
C GLU A 92 -4.88 -26.05 13.67
N ASN A 93 -5.13 -26.57 14.88
CA ASN A 93 -5.98 -27.75 15.09
C ASN A 93 -7.47 -27.40 15.18
N LEU A 94 -7.80 -26.10 15.22
CA LEU A 94 -9.15 -25.56 15.37
C LEU A 94 -9.76 -25.15 14.01
N PHE A 95 -8.95 -25.05 12.96
CA PHE A 95 -9.45 -24.82 11.60
C PHE A 95 -10.40 -25.95 11.16
N LYS A 96 -11.31 -25.61 10.25
CA LYS A 96 -12.01 -26.60 9.41
C LYS A 96 -10.99 -27.31 8.52
N ASP A 97 -11.40 -28.46 7.97
CA ASP A 97 -10.56 -29.19 7.01
C ASP A 97 -10.25 -28.29 5.80
N PRO A 98 -9.02 -28.33 5.23
CA PRO A 98 -8.62 -27.48 4.12
C PRO A 98 -9.56 -27.52 2.92
N GLU A 99 -10.11 -28.70 2.59
CA GLU A 99 -11.06 -28.87 1.49
C GLU A 99 -12.38 -28.11 1.72
N VAL A 100 -12.80 -28.01 2.99
CA VAL A 100 -13.99 -27.22 3.37
C VAL A 100 -13.69 -25.74 3.23
N ILE A 101 -12.50 -25.29 3.66
CA ILE A 101 -12.07 -23.89 3.53
C ILE A 101 -11.95 -23.52 2.05
N ASP A 102 -11.34 -24.38 1.23
CA ASP A 102 -11.21 -24.13 -0.21
C ASP A 102 -12.60 -24.02 -0.87
N ALA A 103 -13.57 -24.86 -0.47
CA ALA A 103 -14.96 -24.72 -0.93
C ALA A 103 -15.62 -23.40 -0.51
N LEU A 104 -15.31 -22.88 0.68
CA LEU A 104 -15.83 -21.59 1.17
C LEU A 104 -15.31 -20.40 0.36
N VAL A 105 -14.06 -20.45 -0.12
CA VAL A 105 -13.43 -19.32 -0.82
C VAL A 105 -13.70 -19.29 -2.32
N ILE A 106 -14.08 -20.43 -2.93
CA ILE A 106 -14.38 -20.54 -4.38
C ILE A 106 -15.24 -19.40 -4.93
N PRO A 107 -16.34 -18.96 -4.27
CA PRO A 107 -17.19 -17.89 -4.80
C PRO A 107 -16.49 -16.54 -4.99
N PHE A 108 -15.33 -16.33 -4.38
CA PHE A 108 -14.65 -15.04 -4.29
C PHE A 108 -13.36 -14.95 -5.11
N ILE A 109 -12.86 -16.05 -5.67
CA ILE A 109 -11.54 -16.09 -6.32
C ILE A 109 -11.60 -16.16 -7.85
N GLY A 110 -12.80 -16.10 -8.44
CA GLY A 110 -12.98 -16.19 -9.88
C GLY A 110 -12.65 -17.58 -10.44
N LYS A 111 -12.35 -17.65 -11.74
CA LYS A 111 -11.86 -18.89 -12.39
C LYS A 111 -10.34 -18.99 -12.29
N ASP A 112 -9.83 -20.20 -12.52
CA ASP A 112 -8.38 -20.44 -12.62
C ASP A 112 -7.78 -19.57 -13.74
N GLY A 113 -6.72 -18.85 -13.42
CA GLY A 113 -6.05 -17.91 -14.34
C GLY A 113 -6.69 -16.53 -14.47
N ASP A 114 -7.86 -16.30 -13.87
CA ASP A 114 -8.39 -14.93 -13.74
C ASP A 114 -7.47 -14.11 -12.84
N VAL A 115 -7.23 -12.84 -13.20
CA VAL A 115 -6.39 -11.93 -12.41
C VAL A 115 -7.10 -11.46 -11.14
N TRP A 116 -8.43 -11.34 -11.19
CA TRP A 116 -9.25 -10.75 -10.13
C TRP A 116 -10.30 -11.73 -9.62
N GLY A 117 -10.61 -11.60 -8.33
CA GLY A 117 -11.76 -12.19 -7.66
C GLY A 117 -12.76 -11.11 -7.25
N THR A 118 -13.60 -11.40 -6.26
CA THR A 118 -14.58 -10.47 -5.69
C THR A 118 -14.41 -10.44 -4.18
N LYS A 119 -14.45 -9.24 -3.57
CA LYS A 119 -14.25 -9.05 -2.13
C LYS A 119 -15.17 -9.96 -1.32
N SER A 120 -14.58 -10.73 -0.40
CA SER A 120 -15.30 -11.72 0.37
C SER A 120 -16.26 -11.12 1.39
N THR A 121 -17.36 -11.80 1.62
CA THR A 121 -18.33 -11.51 2.69
C THR A 121 -18.15 -12.42 3.91
N LEU A 122 -17.12 -13.28 3.90
CA LEU A 122 -16.80 -14.16 5.01
C LEU A 122 -16.24 -13.38 6.21
N SER A 123 -16.24 -14.03 7.36
CA SER A 123 -15.55 -13.61 8.57
C SER A 123 -14.42 -14.60 8.89
N LEU A 124 -13.46 -14.19 9.72
CA LEU A 124 -12.39 -15.11 10.14
C LEU A 124 -12.96 -16.38 10.82
N ALA A 125 -14.05 -16.25 11.58
CA ALA A 125 -14.69 -17.37 12.26
C ALA A 125 -15.20 -18.45 11.30
N ASP A 126 -15.52 -18.11 10.05
CA ASP A 126 -15.98 -19.08 9.05
C ASP A 126 -14.92 -20.12 8.68
N PHE A 127 -13.63 -19.85 8.97
CA PHE A 127 -12.51 -20.76 8.72
C PHE A 127 -12.31 -21.78 9.85
N PHE A 128 -12.99 -21.61 10.99
CA PHE A 128 -12.80 -22.41 12.19
C PHE A 128 -13.98 -23.31 12.51
N ASP A 129 -13.70 -24.45 13.13
CA ASP A 129 -14.71 -25.31 13.73
C ASP A 129 -15.16 -24.70 15.07
N ALA A 130 -16.44 -24.33 15.15
CA ALA A 130 -17.01 -23.64 16.30
C ALA A 130 -16.96 -24.49 17.59
N ASP A 131 -17.18 -25.80 17.48
CA ASP A 131 -17.17 -26.70 18.64
C ASP A 131 -15.73 -26.85 19.17
N LYS A 132 -14.74 -26.93 18.26
CA LYS A 132 -13.33 -26.95 18.65
C LYS A 132 -12.89 -25.64 19.33
N LEU A 133 -13.36 -24.48 18.84
CA LEU A 133 -13.07 -23.18 19.47
C LEU A 133 -13.62 -23.09 20.90
N VAL A 134 -14.85 -23.60 21.14
CA VAL A 134 -15.50 -23.59 22.45
C VAL A 134 -14.87 -24.60 23.42
N ALA A 135 -14.34 -25.71 22.91
CA ALA A 135 -13.72 -26.76 23.71
C ALA A 135 -12.34 -26.39 24.29
N VAL A 136 -11.75 -25.25 23.91
CA VAL A 136 -10.46 -24.80 24.46
C VAL A 136 -10.66 -24.31 25.90
N GLU A 137 -10.02 -25.01 26.84
CA GLU A 137 -10.07 -24.70 28.27
C GLU A 137 -8.67 -24.49 28.84
N PRO A 138 -8.48 -23.53 29.77
CA PRO A 138 -7.23 -23.40 30.50
C PRO A 138 -7.04 -24.57 31.48
N ASP A 139 -5.79 -24.96 31.68
CA ASP A 139 -5.38 -25.94 32.69
C ASP A 139 -4.75 -25.20 33.88
N ALA A 140 -5.45 -25.22 35.02
CA ALA A 140 -5.00 -24.56 36.25
C ALA A 140 -3.78 -25.23 36.91
N SER A 141 -3.32 -26.40 36.42
CA SER A 141 -2.11 -27.05 36.88
C SER A 141 -0.83 -26.50 36.22
N PHE A 142 -0.97 -25.54 35.32
CA PHE A 142 0.11 -24.84 34.62
C PHE A 142 0.17 -23.38 35.09
N ASP A 143 1.36 -22.82 35.10
CA ASP A 143 1.59 -21.43 35.52
C ASP A 143 1.04 -20.44 34.49
N LEU A 144 1.14 -20.80 33.21
CA LEU A 144 0.72 -19.99 32.08
C LEU A 144 0.03 -20.86 31.02
N ASN A 145 -1.16 -20.43 30.58
CA ASN A 145 -1.88 -21.01 29.46
C ASN A 145 -1.71 -20.12 28.23
N ILE A 146 -1.42 -20.72 27.07
CA ILE A 146 -1.24 -19.98 25.82
C ILE A 146 -2.08 -20.60 24.72
N VAL A 147 -2.88 -19.78 24.05
CA VAL A 147 -3.46 -20.11 22.74
C VAL A 147 -2.60 -19.42 21.68
N LEU A 148 -1.99 -20.20 20.79
CA LEU A 148 -1.05 -19.72 19.77
C LEU A 148 -1.62 -19.94 18.36
N GLY A 149 -1.60 -18.86 17.59
CA GLY A 149 -1.86 -18.86 16.16
C GLY A 149 -2.97 -17.89 15.75
N THR A 150 -3.10 -17.65 14.44
CA THR A 150 -4.19 -16.84 13.89
C THR A 150 -5.54 -17.32 14.40
N GLY A 151 -6.37 -16.39 14.88
CA GLY A 151 -7.68 -16.69 15.46
C GLY A 151 -7.65 -17.12 16.93
N ALA A 152 -6.52 -17.01 17.64
CA ALA A 152 -6.43 -17.37 19.05
C ALA A 152 -7.48 -16.68 19.93
N ALA A 153 -7.80 -15.42 19.62
CA ALA A 153 -8.80 -14.64 20.34
C ALA A 153 -10.26 -14.88 19.89
N LEU A 154 -10.50 -15.77 18.92
CA LEU A 154 -11.83 -16.33 18.61
C LEU A 154 -12.27 -17.40 19.62
N THR A 155 -11.33 -17.96 20.40
CA THR A 155 -11.70 -18.85 21.51
C THR A 155 -12.52 -18.09 22.56
N ARG A 156 -13.27 -18.82 23.40
CA ARG A 156 -14.08 -18.21 24.47
C ARG A 156 -13.25 -17.54 25.57
N LEU A 157 -11.93 -17.76 25.57
CA LEU A 157 -11.02 -17.33 26.60
C LEU A 157 -10.85 -15.80 26.59
N GLN A 158 -10.82 -15.21 27.78
CA GLN A 158 -10.68 -13.76 27.98
C GLN A 158 -9.32 -13.46 28.62
N GLY A 159 -8.27 -13.52 27.80
CA GLY A 159 -6.91 -13.16 28.19
C GLY A 159 -6.40 -11.92 27.43
N PRO A 160 -5.27 -11.32 27.89
CA PRO A 160 -4.57 -10.32 27.12
C PRO A 160 -4.11 -10.90 25.78
N VAL A 161 -4.27 -10.11 24.71
CA VAL A 161 -3.87 -10.51 23.35
C VAL A 161 -2.50 -9.93 23.02
N VAL A 162 -1.59 -10.80 22.59
CA VAL A 162 -0.36 -10.44 21.87
C VAL A 162 -0.66 -10.65 20.40
N PHE A 163 -0.66 -9.58 19.60
CA PHE A 163 -0.97 -9.65 18.17
C PHE A 163 0.30 -9.52 17.35
N LEU A 164 0.66 -10.58 16.62
CA LEU A 164 1.85 -10.60 15.76
C LEU A 164 1.46 -10.21 14.33
N GLU A 165 2.10 -9.18 13.81
CA GLU A 165 1.97 -8.67 12.45
C GLU A 165 3.19 -9.02 11.62
N ILE A 166 3.01 -8.98 10.30
CA ILE A 166 4.09 -8.87 9.33
C ILE A 166 3.66 -7.87 8.25
N ALA A 167 4.62 -7.14 7.70
CA ALA A 167 4.34 -6.27 6.56
C ALA A 167 3.87 -7.10 5.35
N LYS A 168 2.95 -6.56 4.53
CA LYS A 168 2.34 -7.29 3.41
C LYS A 168 3.35 -7.63 2.32
N ASN A 169 4.30 -6.74 2.02
CA ASN A 169 5.42 -7.04 1.13
C ASN A 169 6.23 -8.25 1.64
N GLU A 170 6.48 -8.33 2.96
CA GLU A 170 7.18 -9.46 3.56
C GLU A 170 6.38 -10.76 3.44
N LEU A 171 5.06 -10.72 3.67
CA LEU A 171 4.17 -11.86 3.40
C LEU A 171 4.30 -12.32 1.93
N GLN A 172 4.31 -11.39 0.98
CA GLN A 172 4.47 -11.71 -0.44
C GLN A 172 5.85 -12.34 -0.73
N TYR A 173 6.91 -11.87 -0.08
CA TYR A 173 8.26 -12.44 -0.24
C TYR A 173 8.37 -13.87 0.28
N ARG A 174 7.75 -14.13 1.45
CA ARG A 174 7.63 -15.48 2.01
C ARG A 174 6.77 -16.38 1.14
N MET A 175 5.66 -15.87 0.60
CA MET A 175 4.82 -16.58 -0.37
C MET A 175 5.62 -16.97 -1.62
N ARG A 176 6.38 -16.03 -2.21
CA ARG A 176 7.21 -16.30 -3.41
C ARG A 176 8.33 -17.30 -3.15
N ALA A 177 8.82 -17.39 -1.92
CA ALA A 177 9.78 -18.41 -1.47
C ALA A 177 9.12 -19.77 -1.17
N GLY A 178 7.79 -19.84 -1.12
CA GLY A 178 7.05 -21.04 -0.72
C GLY A 178 7.05 -21.31 0.79
N GLU A 179 7.27 -20.27 1.61
CA GLU A 179 7.28 -20.36 3.08
C GLU A 179 6.00 -19.80 3.73
N ALA A 180 5.12 -19.15 2.96
CA ALA A 180 3.81 -18.70 3.44
C ALA A 180 2.69 -19.17 2.48
N VAL A 181 1.56 -19.54 3.06
CA VAL A 181 0.36 -20.01 2.33
C VAL A 181 -0.88 -19.22 2.73
N ASN A 182 -1.95 -19.34 1.93
CA ASN A 182 -3.23 -18.74 2.25
C ASN A 182 -3.82 -19.30 3.54
N LEU A 183 -4.63 -18.48 4.21
CA LEU A 183 -5.24 -18.77 5.51
C LEU A 183 -6.00 -20.12 5.49
N GLY A 184 -5.60 -21.05 6.36
CA GLY A 184 -6.22 -22.38 6.48
C GLY A 184 -5.89 -23.35 5.34
N SER A 185 -5.05 -22.98 4.37
CA SER A 185 -4.56 -23.87 3.31
C SER A 185 -3.25 -24.55 3.71
N LYS A 186 -2.96 -25.68 3.08
CA LYS A 186 -1.64 -26.35 3.13
C LYS A 186 -0.95 -26.39 1.76
N ALA A 187 -1.61 -25.88 0.73
CA ALA A 187 -1.12 -25.96 -0.64
C ALA A 187 -0.32 -24.70 -1.01
N ILE A 188 0.79 -24.91 -1.71
CA ILE A 188 1.48 -23.85 -2.44
C ILE A 188 0.98 -23.92 -3.89
N THR A 189 0.25 -22.91 -4.32
CA THR A 189 -0.27 -22.80 -5.69
C THR A 189 0.52 -21.73 -6.47
N ALA A 190 0.06 -21.37 -7.68
CA ALA A 190 0.69 -20.30 -8.43
C ALA A 190 0.65 -18.98 -7.64
N GLN A 191 1.75 -18.23 -7.63
CA GLN A 191 1.89 -16.98 -6.86
C GLN A 191 0.75 -15.98 -7.13
N ALA A 192 0.29 -15.88 -8.39
CA ALA A 192 -0.83 -15.03 -8.77
C ALA A 192 -2.17 -15.48 -8.14
N GLU A 193 -2.41 -16.79 -8.05
CA GLU A 193 -3.62 -17.36 -7.43
C GLU A 193 -3.61 -17.14 -5.91
N MET A 194 -2.45 -17.33 -5.28
CA MET A 194 -2.27 -17.06 -3.85
C MET A 194 -2.46 -15.59 -3.51
N TYR A 195 -1.87 -14.68 -4.30
CA TYR A 195 -2.05 -13.24 -4.15
C TYR A 195 -3.51 -12.83 -4.35
N LYS A 196 -4.19 -13.36 -5.38
CA LYS A 196 -5.62 -13.14 -5.62
C LYS A 196 -6.45 -13.54 -4.41
N ARG A 197 -6.24 -14.74 -3.84
CA ARG A 197 -6.94 -15.16 -2.62
C ARG A 197 -6.57 -14.29 -1.41
N PHE A 198 -5.31 -13.88 -1.27
CA PHE A 198 -4.90 -12.95 -0.21
C PHE A 198 -5.70 -11.64 -0.30
N TYR A 199 -5.74 -11.01 -1.47
CA TYR A 199 -6.41 -9.73 -1.68
C TYR A 199 -7.92 -9.81 -1.45
N PHE A 200 -8.59 -10.77 -2.10
CA PHE A 200 -10.06 -10.83 -2.12
C PHE A 200 -10.68 -11.55 -0.92
N VAL A 201 -9.89 -12.36 -0.19
CA VAL A 201 -10.41 -13.18 0.92
C VAL A 201 -9.60 -12.97 2.19
N ASP A 202 -8.35 -13.43 2.23
CA ASP A 202 -7.63 -13.58 3.50
C ASP A 202 -7.40 -12.21 4.16
N TRP A 203 -6.95 -11.21 3.41
CA TRP A 203 -6.75 -9.86 3.95
C TRP A 203 -8.04 -9.18 4.33
N VAL A 204 -9.14 -9.44 3.61
CA VAL A 204 -10.46 -8.92 3.95
C VAL A 204 -10.89 -9.42 5.34
N VAL A 205 -10.85 -10.75 5.54
CA VAL A 205 -11.30 -11.35 6.80
C VAL A 205 -10.35 -11.04 7.97
N LEU A 206 -9.04 -10.98 7.71
CA LEU A 206 -8.04 -10.69 8.74
C LEU A 206 -8.05 -9.20 9.15
N ASN A 207 -8.20 -8.28 8.19
CA ASN A 207 -8.29 -6.85 8.50
C ASN A 207 -9.56 -6.51 9.26
N GLU A 208 -10.70 -7.12 8.90
CA GLU A 208 -11.94 -6.96 9.68
C GLU A 208 -11.79 -7.56 11.09
N TYR A 209 -11.22 -8.76 11.20
CA TYR A 209 -10.99 -9.40 12.49
C TYR A 209 -10.11 -8.54 13.41
N LYS A 210 -8.92 -8.10 12.95
CA LYS A 210 -8.01 -7.32 13.80
C LYS A 210 -8.63 -5.99 14.24
N ARG A 211 -9.46 -5.37 13.41
CA ARG A 211 -10.26 -4.18 13.76
C ARG A 211 -11.23 -4.46 14.90
N THR A 212 -11.94 -5.58 14.88
CA THR A 212 -12.83 -5.98 16.00
C THR A 212 -12.05 -6.31 17.28
N LEU A 213 -10.78 -6.70 17.15
CA LEU A 213 -9.93 -7.13 18.26
C LEU A 213 -9.17 -5.99 18.95
N MET A 214 -9.04 -4.82 18.32
CA MET A 214 -8.11 -3.75 18.72
C MET A 214 -8.13 -3.41 20.23
N ASN A 215 -9.31 -3.38 20.86
CA ASN A 215 -9.46 -3.04 22.29
C ASN A 215 -8.99 -4.15 23.26
N ARG A 216 -8.83 -5.39 22.77
CA ARG A 216 -8.33 -6.54 23.54
C ARG A 216 -6.81 -6.67 23.46
N ILE A 217 -6.19 -6.11 22.42
CA ILE A 217 -4.75 -6.17 22.17
C ILE A 217 -3.99 -5.39 23.23
N ARG A 218 -3.01 -6.04 23.85
CA ARG A 218 -2.11 -5.47 24.86
C ARG A 218 -0.71 -5.28 24.33
N ILE A 219 -0.26 -6.16 23.44
CA ILE A 219 1.02 -6.08 22.77
C ILE A 219 0.80 -6.25 21.27
N LEU A 220 1.48 -5.42 20.48
CA LEU A 220 1.67 -5.63 19.05
C LEU A 220 3.13 -6.01 18.82
N GLY A 221 3.37 -7.05 18.03
CA GLY A 221 4.72 -7.49 17.66
C GLY A 221 4.91 -7.50 16.15
N ASP A 222 6.08 -7.07 15.69
CA ASP A 222 6.53 -7.18 14.32
C ASP A 222 7.39 -8.46 14.19
N ALA A 223 6.81 -9.47 13.53
CA ALA A 223 7.40 -10.80 13.36
C ALA A 223 8.08 -10.96 11.98
N GLN A 224 8.53 -9.86 11.36
CA GLN A 224 9.13 -9.92 10.03
C GLN A 224 10.51 -10.58 10.00
N TRP A 225 11.24 -10.62 11.12
CA TRP A 225 12.54 -11.31 11.22
C TRP A 225 12.37 -12.80 11.53
N TYR A 226 13.36 -13.61 11.11
CA TYR A 226 13.27 -15.06 11.28
C TYR A 226 13.42 -15.50 12.73
N ASP A 227 14.44 -14.99 13.44
CA ASP A 227 14.87 -15.47 14.75
C ASP A 227 14.61 -14.48 15.90
N THR A 228 14.05 -13.31 15.60
CA THR A 228 13.69 -12.28 16.58
C THR A 228 12.39 -11.60 16.18
N LEU A 229 11.90 -10.72 17.05
CA LEU A 229 10.80 -9.80 16.80
C LEU A 229 11.05 -8.51 17.57
N THR A 230 10.38 -7.43 17.19
CA THR A 230 10.20 -6.28 18.06
C THR A 230 8.75 -6.17 18.50
N TRP A 231 8.49 -5.57 19.65
CA TRP A 231 7.15 -5.43 20.17
C TRP A 231 6.96 -4.15 20.98
N ILE A 232 5.72 -3.68 21.02
CA ILE A 232 5.27 -2.46 21.68
C ILE A 232 3.97 -2.73 22.45
N THR A 233 3.74 -2.00 23.54
CA THR A 233 2.43 -2.04 24.21
C THR A 233 1.38 -1.30 23.39
N SER A 234 0.13 -1.75 23.43
CA SER A 234 -0.97 -1.07 22.74
C SER A 234 -1.15 0.39 23.22
N ALA A 235 -0.85 0.67 24.49
CA ALA A 235 -0.93 2.03 25.04
C ALA A 235 0.15 2.95 24.44
N ASP A 236 1.40 2.51 24.39
CA ASP A 236 2.50 3.30 23.83
C ASP A 236 2.32 3.52 22.32
N LEU A 237 1.83 2.51 21.61
CA LEU A 237 1.52 2.65 20.19
C LEU A 237 0.41 3.68 19.94
N GLN A 238 -0.69 3.63 20.71
CA GLN A 238 -1.79 4.59 20.56
C GLN A 238 -1.36 6.03 20.87
N GLU A 239 -0.51 6.21 21.89
CA GLU A 239 0.09 7.51 22.20
C GLU A 239 0.96 8.01 21.05
N GLY A 240 1.84 7.16 20.51
CA GLY A 240 2.71 7.50 19.39
C GLY A 240 1.94 7.84 18.11
N ILE A 241 0.93 7.05 17.76
CA ILE A 241 0.04 7.32 16.61
C ILE A 241 -0.70 8.64 16.82
N ALA A 242 -1.22 8.91 18.02
CA ALA A 242 -1.90 10.17 18.30
C ALA A 242 -0.98 11.39 18.13
N GLN A 243 0.29 11.29 18.55
CA GLN A 243 1.29 12.34 18.35
C GLN A 243 1.57 12.57 16.86
N LEU A 244 1.85 11.50 16.10
CA LEU A 244 2.09 11.59 14.66
C LEU A 244 0.92 12.18 13.88
N CYS A 245 -0.32 11.87 14.28
CA CYS A 245 -1.50 12.45 13.66
C CYS A 245 -1.68 13.96 13.91
N ASN A 246 -0.92 14.57 14.82
CA ASN A 246 -0.89 16.02 15.03
C ASN A 246 0.36 16.69 14.43
N ALA A 247 1.21 15.93 13.74
CA ALA A 247 2.44 16.39 13.11
C ALA A 247 2.41 16.07 11.60
N VAL A 248 3.44 15.42 11.09
CA VAL A 248 3.51 14.88 9.72
C VAL A 248 4.07 13.48 9.77
N PHE A 249 3.65 12.62 8.86
CA PHE A 249 4.17 11.26 8.80
C PHE A 249 4.41 10.80 7.36
N ARG A 250 5.12 9.69 7.23
CA ARG A 250 5.41 9.02 5.97
C ARG A 250 5.35 7.51 6.16
N VAL A 251 4.80 6.79 5.20
CA VAL A 251 4.79 5.32 5.21
C VAL A 251 6.10 4.77 4.63
N ARG A 252 6.45 3.52 4.92
CA ARG A 252 7.62 2.88 4.34
C ARG A 252 7.39 2.62 2.85
N PRO A 253 8.17 3.22 1.94
CA PRO A 253 8.03 2.95 0.51
C PRO A 253 8.48 1.54 0.16
N TRP A 254 7.89 0.98 -0.88
CA TRP A 254 8.25 -0.33 -1.43
C TRP A 254 8.54 -0.20 -2.94
N PHE A 255 9.43 -1.00 -3.51
CA PHE A 255 9.94 -0.86 -4.88
C PHE A 255 10.01 -2.23 -5.54
N GLU A 256 9.49 -2.38 -6.74
CA GLU A 256 9.49 -3.67 -7.43
C GLU A 256 10.01 -3.55 -8.86
N PRO A 257 10.77 -4.55 -9.34
CA PRO A 257 11.16 -4.63 -10.74
C PRO A 257 9.92 -4.92 -11.60
N GLY A 258 10.03 -4.67 -12.90
CA GLY A 258 8.93 -4.96 -13.82
C GLY A 258 9.35 -5.00 -15.28
N ALA A 259 8.48 -5.58 -16.11
CA ALA A 259 8.72 -5.79 -17.53
C ALA A 259 9.00 -4.49 -18.33
N TRP A 260 8.59 -3.34 -17.80
CA TRP A 260 8.81 -2.03 -18.40
C TRP A 260 9.76 -1.13 -17.63
N GLY A 261 10.23 -1.59 -16.47
CA GLY A 261 10.92 -0.76 -15.50
C GLY A 261 12.17 -0.10 -16.06
N GLY A 262 12.38 1.11 -15.56
CA GLY A 262 13.48 1.98 -15.91
C GLY A 262 14.60 1.99 -14.88
N GLN A 263 15.46 2.99 -15.00
CA GLN A 263 16.68 3.13 -14.21
C GLN A 263 16.67 4.37 -13.31
N TRP A 264 15.68 5.25 -13.41
CA TRP A 264 15.65 6.50 -12.65
C TRP A 264 15.70 6.25 -11.14
N MET A 265 14.82 5.40 -10.62
CA MET A 265 14.79 5.09 -9.18
C MET A 265 16.10 4.42 -8.73
N LYS A 266 16.61 3.51 -9.56
CA LYS A 266 17.86 2.80 -9.30
C LYS A 266 19.06 3.76 -9.26
N GLU A 267 19.06 4.85 -10.02
CA GLU A 267 20.16 5.82 -10.06
C GLU A 267 20.03 6.90 -8.98
N HIS A 268 18.80 7.32 -8.64
CA HIS A 268 18.54 8.49 -7.79
C HIS A 268 18.21 8.16 -6.33
N ILE A 269 17.82 6.92 -6.03
CA ILE A 269 17.46 6.49 -4.67
C ILE A 269 18.57 5.62 -4.08
N GLU A 270 19.17 6.11 -3.00
CA GLU A 270 20.16 5.36 -2.24
C GLU A 270 19.50 4.24 -1.40
N GLY A 271 20.23 3.16 -1.15
CA GLY A 271 19.72 2.01 -0.40
C GLY A 271 18.93 0.97 -1.22
N LEU A 272 18.51 1.31 -2.44
CA LEU A 272 17.95 0.30 -3.36
C LEU A 272 19.04 -0.68 -3.84
N ASN A 273 18.63 -1.93 -4.06
CA ASN A 273 19.52 -2.97 -4.55
C ASN A 273 19.94 -2.67 -6.00
N LYS A 274 21.24 -2.39 -6.19
CA LYS A 274 21.79 -2.04 -7.51
C LYS A 274 21.98 -3.26 -8.42
N GLU A 275 21.79 -4.48 -7.91
CA GLU A 275 21.81 -5.71 -8.71
C GLU A 275 20.44 -6.03 -9.34
N GLU A 276 19.36 -5.37 -8.91
CA GLU A 276 18.05 -5.51 -9.56
C GLU A 276 18.12 -5.05 -11.02
N VAL A 277 17.42 -5.75 -11.93
CA VAL A 277 17.48 -5.44 -13.37
C VAL A 277 16.98 -4.03 -13.67
N ASN A 278 15.93 -3.60 -12.97
CA ASN A 278 15.31 -2.28 -13.05
C ASN A 278 14.40 -2.07 -11.83
N TYR A 279 13.75 -0.91 -11.77
CA TYR A 279 12.55 -0.72 -10.97
C TYR A 279 11.46 -0.17 -11.87
N ALA A 280 10.27 -0.76 -11.80
CA ALA A 280 9.11 -0.28 -12.54
C ALA A 280 8.24 0.58 -11.63
N TRP A 281 7.93 0.06 -10.44
CA TRP A 281 6.95 0.62 -9.52
C TRP A 281 7.62 1.02 -8.21
N SER A 282 7.14 2.10 -7.59
CA SER A 282 7.31 2.30 -6.16
C SER A 282 6.03 2.70 -5.48
N PHE A 283 5.57 1.84 -4.60
CA PHE A 283 4.46 2.12 -3.70
C PHE A 283 4.91 3.11 -2.62
N GLU A 284 4.95 4.39 -2.98
CA GLU A 284 5.25 5.51 -2.09
C GLU A 284 4.19 5.68 -1.01
N MET A 285 2.91 5.54 -1.41
CA MET A 285 1.78 5.64 -0.52
C MET A 285 0.56 4.86 -1.04
N ILE A 286 0.75 3.57 -1.32
CA ILE A 286 -0.36 2.61 -1.50
C ILE A 286 -0.59 1.95 -0.15
N VAL A 287 -1.27 2.66 0.75
CA VAL A 287 -1.36 2.25 2.15
C VAL A 287 -1.95 0.86 2.41
N PRO A 288 -2.80 0.27 1.54
CA PRO A 288 -3.14 -1.14 1.69
C PRO A 288 -1.95 -2.10 1.59
N GLU A 289 -0.77 -1.69 1.13
CA GLU A 289 0.45 -2.49 1.06
C GLU A 289 1.57 -1.96 1.97
N ASN A 290 1.55 -0.66 2.32
CA ASN A 290 2.61 -0.03 3.11
C ASN A 290 2.41 -0.15 4.63
N GLY A 291 3.54 -0.25 5.35
CA GLY A 291 3.60 -0.08 6.80
C GLY A 291 4.08 1.31 7.22
N VAL A 292 4.03 1.57 8.53
CA VAL A 292 4.63 2.71 9.20
C VAL A 292 5.76 2.20 10.09
N LEU A 293 6.93 2.81 10.00
CA LEU A 293 8.08 2.47 10.84
C LEU A 293 8.08 3.32 12.10
N PHE A 294 8.06 2.68 13.25
CA PHE A 294 8.22 3.32 14.54
C PHE A 294 9.59 3.03 15.12
N GLY A 295 10.21 4.03 15.74
CA GLY A 295 11.52 3.95 16.37
C GLY A 295 11.42 4.17 17.88
N SER A 296 12.22 3.43 18.66
CA SER A 296 12.40 3.70 20.09
C SER A 296 13.66 3.02 20.60
N SER A 297 14.56 3.80 21.21
CA SER A 297 15.83 3.29 21.75
C SER A 297 16.65 2.48 20.74
N GLY A 298 16.62 2.90 19.47
CA GLY A 298 17.31 2.25 18.35
C GLY A 298 16.58 1.02 17.77
N ASN A 299 15.52 0.53 18.40
CA ASN A 299 14.69 -0.58 17.87
C ASN A 299 13.66 -0.05 16.88
N ILE A 300 13.38 -0.85 15.85
CA ILE A 300 12.36 -0.55 14.85
C ILE A 300 11.20 -1.53 14.97
N LEU A 301 9.99 -1.02 14.77
CA LEU A 301 8.78 -1.81 14.64
C LEU A 301 8.00 -1.31 13.43
N GLU A 302 7.73 -2.19 12.47
CA GLU A 302 6.83 -1.90 11.36
C GLU A 302 5.44 -2.42 11.67
N LEU A 303 4.43 -1.57 11.47
CA LEU A 303 3.03 -2.00 11.49
C LEU A 303 2.31 -1.55 10.23
N PRO A 304 1.40 -2.36 9.67
CA PRO A 304 0.57 -1.96 8.53
C PRO A 304 -0.16 -0.64 8.80
N PHE A 305 -0.27 0.23 7.77
CA PHE A 305 -0.85 1.56 7.92
C PHE A 305 -2.31 1.54 8.43
N GLU A 306 -3.04 0.42 8.26
CA GLU A 306 -4.40 0.28 8.77
C GLU A 306 -4.50 0.55 10.28
N TRP A 307 -3.43 0.31 11.06
CA TRP A 307 -3.41 0.65 12.49
C TRP A 307 -3.55 2.16 12.75
N MET A 308 -2.94 3.01 11.91
CA MET A 308 -3.14 4.46 11.98
C MET A 308 -4.60 4.81 11.77
N MET A 309 -5.25 4.18 10.79
CA MET A 309 -6.65 4.43 10.45
C MET A 309 -7.60 3.91 11.54
N PHE A 310 -7.38 2.70 12.07
CA PHE A 310 -8.22 2.15 13.12
C PHE A 310 -8.24 3.03 14.38
N TYR A 311 -7.09 3.57 14.78
CA TYR A 311 -7.01 4.41 15.97
C TYR A 311 -7.36 5.88 15.71
N GLN A 312 -7.02 6.44 14.54
CA GLN A 312 -7.01 7.89 14.32
C GLN A 312 -7.59 8.35 12.96
N TYR A 313 -8.42 7.56 12.28
CA TYR A 313 -8.97 7.99 10.97
C TYR A 313 -9.63 9.39 10.99
N LYS A 314 -10.28 9.79 12.09
CA LYS A 314 -10.86 11.14 12.22
C LYS A 314 -9.82 12.24 12.29
N ALA A 315 -8.72 12.02 13.02
CA ALA A 315 -7.63 12.98 13.09
C ALA A 315 -6.88 13.08 11.75
N ILE A 316 -6.80 11.97 11.02
CA ILE A 316 -6.15 11.91 9.70
C ILE A 316 -7.03 12.59 8.64
N LEU A 317 -8.26 12.10 8.44
CA LEU A 317 -9.13 12.50 7.33
C LEU A 317 -9.92 13.79 7.59
N GLY A 318 -10.10 14.20 8.85
CA GLY A 318 -10.87 15.38 9.23
C GLY A 318 -12.32 15.28 8.76
N LYS A 319 -12.80 16.28 8.04
CA LYS A 319 -14.19 16.34 7.54
C LYS A 319 -14.58 15.20 6.60
N HIS A 320 -13.61 14.52 5.98
CA HIS A 320 -13.86 13.37 5.09
C HIS A 320 -13.89 12.03 5.83
N ALA A 321 -13.72 12.02 7.15
CA ALA A 321 -13.61 10.80 7.94
C ALA A 321 -14.85 9.91 7.88
N ASP A 322 -16.06 10.49 7.91
CA ASP A 322 -17.30 9.71 7.87
C ASP A 322 -17.58 9.12 6.48
N ILE A 323 -16.94 9.64 5.43
CA ILE A 323 -17.05 9.14 4.06
C ILE A 323 -16.23 7.86 3.90
N PHE A 324 -14.93 7.92 4.23
CA PHE A 324 -13.99 6.83 3.94
C PHE A 324 -13.70 5.92 5.13
N LYS A 325 -14.02 6.35 6.36
CA LYS A 325 -13.77 5.62 7.61
C LYS A 325 -12.32 5.15 7.68
N TYR A 326 -12.09 3.84 7.58
CA TYR A 326 -10.77 3.22 7.71
C TYR A 326 -10.02 3.10 6.39
N GLU A 327 -10.65 3.40 5.26
CA GLU A 327 -9.99 3.40 3.95
C GLU A 327 -9.31 4.76 3.73
N PHE A 328 -8.03 4.76 3.38
CA PHE A 328 -7.34 5.99 3.01
C PHE A 328 -7.57 6.26 1.52
N PRO A 329 -7.99 7.46 1.09
CA PRO A 329 -8.63 7.62 -0.21
C PRO A 329 -7.71 8.02 -1.38
N ILE A 330 -6.51 8.55 -1.10
CA ILE A 330 -5.56 8.99 -2.13
C ILE A 330 -4.29 8.16 -2.00
N ARG A 331 -3.73 7.72 -3.13
CA ARG A 331 -2.42 7.06 -3.20
C ARG A 331 -1.46 7.80 -4.11
N PHE A 332 -0.18 7.67 -3.79
CA PHE A 332 0.95 8.06 -4.64
C PHE A 332 1.73 6.80 -5.03
N ASP A 333 2.07 6.66 -6.31
CA ASP A 333 2.92 5.60 -6.85
C ASP A 333 3.94 6.22 -7.82
N PHE A 334 5.10 5.59 -7.95
CA PHE A 334 6.06 5.93 -8.99
C PHE A 334 6.01 4.93 -10.13
N LEU A 335 5.93 5.44 -11.35
CA LEU A 335 6.09 4.66 -12.55
C LEU A 335 7.33 5.12 -13.31
N ASP A 336 8.39 4.31 -13.25
CA ASP A 336 9.68 4.58 -13.87
C ASP A 336 9.84 3.85 -15.22
N THR A 337 9.78 4.60 -16.31
CA THR A 337 10.05 4.12 -17.67
C THR A 337 11.35 4.69 -18.25
N PHE A 338 12.22 5.32 -17.45
CA PHE A 338 13.50 5.86 -17.90
C PHE A 338 14.42 4.77 -18.44
N ASP A 339 14.80 4.84 -19.72
CA ASP A 339 15.58 3.79 -20.38
C ASP A 339 14.92 2.40 -20.31
N GLY A 340 13.62 2.38 -20.04
CA GLY A 340 12.77 1.20 -20.04
C GLY A 340 11.89 1.15 -21.30
N GLY A 341 10.63 0.76 -21.13
CA GLY A 341 9.67 0.76 -22.22
C GLY A 341 8.31 1.34 -21.81
N ASN A 342 7.41 1.46 -22.77
CA ASN A 342 6.05 1.96 -22.53
C ASN A 342 5.31 1.11 -21.50
N LEU A 343 4.44 1.70 -20.68
CA LEU A 343 3.44 0.93 -19.94
C LEU A 343 2.43 0.30 -20.92
N SER A 344 1.71 -0.72 -20.47
CA SER A 344 0.60 -1.29 -21.24
C SER A 344 -0.45 -0.24 -21.58
N ILE A 345 -1.04 -0.33 -22.76
CA ILE A 345 -2.27 0.38 -23.11
C ILE A 345 -3.39 -0.22 -22.28
N GLN A 346 -4.03 0.61 -21.45
CA GLN A 346 -4.92 0.13 -20.40
C GLN A 346 -6.05 1.12 -20.09
N CYS A 347 -7.00 0.68 -19.27
CA CYS A 347 -8.00 1.52 -18.63
C CYS A 347 -8.35 0.98 -17.23
N HIS A 348 -8.98 1.82 -16.41
CA HIS A 348 -9.52 1.45 -15.11
C HIS A 348 -11.04 1.24 -15.17
N PRO A 349 -11.60 0.39 -14.29
CA PRO A 349 -13.04 0.13 -14.27
C PRO A 349 -13.85 1.37 -13.94
N SER A 350 -15.05 1.46 -14.51
CA SER A 350 -16.06 2.40 -14.04
C SER A 350 -16.52 2.08 -12.62
N LEU A 351 -17.07 3.06 -11.91
CA LEU A 351 -17.57 2.88 -10.55
C LEU A 351 -18.63 1.76 -10.44
N ASN A 352 -19.53 1.64 -11.41
CA ASN A 352 -20.55 0.59 -11.40
C ASN A 352 -19.91 -0.79 -11.60
N TYR A 353 -18.95 -0.88 -12.52
CA TYR A 353 -18.28 -2.13 -12.84
C TYR A 353 -17.44 -2.66 -11.66
N ILE A 354 -16.68 -1.78 -10.99
CA ILE A 354 -15.82 -2.20 -9.88
C ILE A 354 -16.63 -2.71 -8.68
N ARG A 355 -17.80 -2.10 -8.44
CA ARG A 355 -18.75 -2.52 -7.40
C ARG A 355 -19.37 -3.87 -7.72
N GLU A 356 -19.90 -4.03 -8.93
CA GLU A 356 -20.63 -5.23 -9.34
C GLU A 356 -19.71 -6.46 -9.43
N TYR A 357 -18.50 -6.31 -9.98
CA TYR A 357 -17.64 -7.44 -10.29
C TYR A 357 -16.57 -7.72 -9.23
N PHE A 358 -16.11 -6.70 -8.49
CA PHE A 358 -14.98 -6.86 -7.56
C PHE A 358 -15.32 -6.49 -6.11
N GLY A 359 -16.46 -5.87 -5.85
CA GLY A 359 -16.92 -5.54 -4.50
C GLY A 359 -16.23 -4.32 -3.87
N GLU A 360 -15.63 -3.45 -4.68
CA GLU A 360 -14.99 -2.22 -4.20
C GLU A 360 -16.01 -1.07 -4.04
N THR A 361 -15.71 -0.12 -3.15
CA THR A 361 -16.63 0.97 -2.78
C THR A 361 -16.50 2.20 -3.69
N PHE A 362 -15.30 2.46 -4.20
CA PHE A 362 -14.99 3.47 -5.20
C PHE A 362 -13.99 2.94 -6.23
N THR A 363 -13.73 3.67 -7.31
CA THR A 363 -12.86 3.22 -8.39
C THR A 363 -11.56 4.01 -8.47
N GLN A 364 -10.62 3.47 -9.24
CA GLN A 364 -9.35 4.11 -9.57
C GLN A 364 -9.57 5.21 -10.61
N ASP A 365 -9.48 6.43 -10.13
CA ASP A 365 -9.36 7.66 -10.90
C ASP A 365 -7.94 8.19 -10.69
N GLU A 366 -7.18 8.40 -11.76
CA GLU A 366 -5.76 8.71 -11.65
C GLU A 366 -5.34 9.95 -12.44
N THR A 367 -4.12 10.38 -12.17
CA THR A 367 -3.40 11.38 -12.93
C THR A 367 -1.94 10.98 -13.07
N TYR A 368 -1.31 11.38 -14.18
CA TYR A 368 0.13 11.28 -14.34
C TYR A 368 0.72 12.67 -14.19
N TYR A 369 1.37 12.91 -13.05
CA TYR A 369 2.25 14.05 -12.85
C TYR A 369 3.66 13.67 -13.31
N ILE A 370 4.21 14.39 -14.27
CA ILE A 370 5.54 14.05 -14.80
C ILE A 370 6.60 14.62 -13.85
N LEU A 371 7.10 13.80 -12.92
CA LEU A 371 8.13 14.17 -11.96
C LEU A 371 9.45 14.48 -12.67
N ASP A 372 9.81 13.65 -13.65
CA ASP A 372 10.97 13.84 -14.52
C ASP A 372 10.74 13.16 -15.87
N CYS A 373 11.43 13.59 -16.92
CA CYS A 373 11.34 12.93 -18.23
C CYS A 373 12.52 13.29 -19.16
N LYS A 374 12.76 12.48 -20.20
CA LYS A 374 13.62 12.88 -21.34
C LYS A 374 12.84 13.72 -22.36
N GLU A 375 13.54 14.32 -23.32
CA GLU A 375 12.95 15.24 -24.30
C GLU A 375 11.91 14.59 -25.23
N ASP A 376 12.04 13.28 -25.48
CA ASP A 376 11.19 12.47 -26.35
C ASP A 376 10.06 11.74 -25.62
N ALA A 377 9.91 11.97 -24.32
CA ALA A 377 8.91 11.32 -23.49
C ALA A 377 7.49 11.71 -23.90
N VAL A 378 6.57 10.74 -23.81
CA VAL A 378 5.17 10.91 -24.20
C VAL A 378 4.21 10.23 -23.23
N VAL A 379 2.94 10.62 -23.30
CA VAL A 379 1.81 9.90 -22.71
C VAL A 379 0.81 9.59 -23.81
N TYR A 380 0.39 8.33 -23.90
CA TYR A 380 -0.73 7.91 -24.73
C TYR A 380 -2.02 8.15 -23.95
N LEU A 381 -2.96 8.93 -24.48
CA LEU A 381 -4.15 9.34 -23.75
C LEU A 381 -5.32 9.68 -24.66
N GLY A 382 -6.44 8.98 -24.48
CA GLY A 382 -7.67 9.20 -25.24
C GLY A 382 -7.58 8.71 -26.68
N PHE A 383 -8.74 8.57 -27.32
CA PHE A 383 -8.84 7.99 -28.65
C PHE A 383 -8.63 9.00 -29.78
N GLN A 384 -8.19 8.52 -30.95
CA GLN A 384 -8.24 9.30 -32.18
C GLN A 384 -9.69 9.67 -32.55
N GLU A 385 -9.86 10.79 -33.23
CA GLU A 385 -11.19 11.23 -33.71
C GLU A 385 -11.78 10.19 -34.69
N GLY A 386 -13.06 9.85 -34.50
CA GLY A 386 -13.76 8.88 -35.33
C GLY A 386 -13.43 7.41 -35.02
N ILE A 387 -12.88 7.13 -33.84
CA ILE A 387 -12.52 5.77 -33.40
C ILE A 387 -13.67 4.77 -33.62
N ASN A 388 -13.38 3.65 -34.28
CA ASN A 388 -14.30 2.52 -34.39
C ASN A 388 -13.96 1.45 -33.35
N ALA A 389 -14.82 1.30 -32.34
CA ALA A 389 -14.61 0.35 -31.23
C ALA A 389 -14.51 -1.11 -31.72
N ALA A 390 -15.32 -1.52 -32.71
CA ALA A 390 -15.31 -2.89 -33.22
C ALA A 390 -14.01 -3.21 -33.96
N THR A 391 -13.53 -2.29 -34.80
CA THR A 391 -12.23 -2.43 -35.48
C THR A 391 -11.09 -2.46 -34.46
N PHE A 392 -11.07 -1.54 -33.51
CA PHE A 392 -10.03 -1.49 -32.48
C PHE A 392 -9.97 -2.80 -31.68
N ARG A 393 -11.13 -3.33 -31.27
CA ARG A 393 -11.21 -4.62 -30.57
C ARG A 393 -10.62 -5.75 -31.39
N LYS A 394 -11.02 -5.84 -32.66
CA LYS A 394 -10.57 -6.88 -33.58
C LYS A 394 -9.05 -6.83 -33.77
N GLU A 395 -8.46 -5.65 -33.91
CA GLU A 395 -7.01 -5.51 -34.07
C GLU A 395 -6.24 -5.86 -32.80
N LEU A 396 -6.76 -5.51 -31.62
CA LEU A 396 -6.19 -5.95 -30.34
C LEU A 396 -6.22 -7.47 -30.18
N GLU A 397 -7.35 -8.10 -30.48
CA GLU A 397 -7.52 -9.56 -30.44
C GLU A 397 -6.61 -10.25 -31.47
N PHE A 398 -6.54 -9.72 -32.70
CA PHE A 398 -5.64 -10.22 -33.73
C PHE A 398 -4.17 -10.11 -33.33
N SER A 399 -3.76 -8.96 -32.75
CA SER A 399 -2.41 -8.74 -32.25
C SER A 399 -2.02 -9.76 -31.18
N ARG A 400 -2.90 -9.98 -30.18
CA ARG A 400 -2.72 -10.97 -29.12
C ARG A 400 -2.60 -12.40 -29.69
N ASP A 401 -3.53 -12.79 -30.56
CA ASP A 401 -3.65 -14.19 -31.00
C ASP A 401 -2.57 -14.58 -32.02
N ASN A 402 -2.05 -13.62 -32.79
CA ASN A 402 -1.04 -13.85 -33.83
C ASN A 402 0.35 -13.33 -33.46
N ASN A 403 0.51 -12.78 -32.24
CA ASN A 403 1.74 -12.12 -31.78
C ASN A 403 2.26 -11.08 -32.80
N GLN A 404 1.36 -10.23 -33.30
CA GLN A 404 1.64 -9.21 -34.32
C GLN A 404 1.61 -7.81 -33.70
N PRO A 405 2.61 -6.94 -33.96
CA PRO A 405 2.60 -5.59 -33.42
C PRO A 405 1.38 -4.81 -33.90
N LEU A 406 0.82 -3.98 -33.01
CA LEU A 406 -0.27 -3.07 -33.33
C LEU A 406 0.26 -1.65 -33.38
N ASP A 407 0.02 -0.96 -34.49
CA ASP A 407 0.25 0.49 -34.58
C ASP A 407 -0.83 1.23 -33.77
N ILE A 408 -0.59 1.35 -32.47
CA ILE A 408 -1.57 1.90 -31.54
C ILE A 408 -1.90 3.37 -31.81
N GLU A 409 -1.00 4.12 -32.44
CA GLU A 409 -1.18 5.55 -32.70
C GLU A 409 -2.33 5.82 -33.70
N GLN A 410 -2.76 4.81 -34.46
CA GLN A 410 -3.98 4.85 -35.28
C GLN A 410 -5.27 4.92 -34.43
N TYR A 411 -5.20 4.49 -33.17
CA TYR A 411 -6.36 4.36 -32.29
C TYR A 411 -6.30 5.28 -31.07
N VAL A 412 -5.11 5.50 -30.51
CA VAL A 412 -4.88 6.26 -29.28
C VAL A 412 -3.99 7.47 -29.58
N GLN A 413 -4.34 8.64 -29.04
CA GLN A 413 -3.54 9.85 -29.22
C GLN A 413 -2.25 9.79 -28.40
N LYS A 414 -1.20 10.42 -28.92
CA LYS A 414 0.12 10.53 -28.29
C LYS A 414 0.42 11.99 -28.02
N HIS A 415 0.72 12.30 -26.75
CA HIS A 415 0.96 13.65 -26.26
C HIS A 415 2.39 13.76 -25.75
N LYS A 416 3.08 14.86 -26.08
CA LYS A 416 4.41 15.13 -25.53
C LYS A 416 4.28 15.34 -24.01
N ALA A 417 5.16 14.70 -23.24
CA ALA A 417 5.28 14.91 -21.82
C ALA A 417 6.43 15.87 -21.53
N ASN A 418 6.21 16.84 -20.64
CA ASN A 418 7.26 17.67 -20.09
C ASN A 418 7.23 17.58 -18.57
N LYS A 419 8.38 17.78 -17.94
CA LYS A 419 8.49 17.85 -16.49
C LYS A 419 7.47 18.84 -15.93
N HIS A 420 6.71 18.38 -14.94
CA HIS A 420 5.64 19.09 -14.24
C HIS A 420 4.30 19.26 -14.98
N ASP A 421 4.12 18.59 -16.12
CA ASP A 421 2.80 18.40 -16.73
C ASP A 421 1.93 17.47 -15.87
N LEU A 422 0.61 17.68 -15.93
CA LEU A 422 -0.38 16.82 -15.28
C LEU A 422 -1.41 16.33 -16.32
N PHE A 423 -1.42 15.02 -16.56
CA PHE A 423 -2.41 14.34 -17.40
C PHE A 423 -3.51 13.74 -16.54
N LEU A 424 -4.76 13.88 -16.97
CA LEU A 424 -5.94 13.49 -16.22
C LEU A 424 -6.52 12.21 -16.81
N ILE A 425 -6.66 11.19 -15.97
CA ILE A 425 -7.09 9.86 -16.38
C ILE A 425 -8.27 9.46 -15.47
N PRO A 426 -9.45 10.06 -15.68
CA PRO A 426 -10.66 9.55 -15.04
C PRO A 426 -10.88 8.10 -15.48
N ASN A 427 -11.47 7.29 -14.61
CA ASN A 427 -11.81 5.89 -14.87
C ASN A 427 -12.48 5.72 -16.24
N SER A 428 -12.32 4.56 -16.89
CA SER A 428 -12.76 4.31 -18.28
C SER A 428 -11.97 5.03 -19.38
N THR A 429 -10.87 5.74 -19.08
CA THR A 429 -10.00 6.36 -20.10
C THR A 429 -8.94 5.38 -20.61
N VAL A 430 -8.75 5.29 -21.93
CA VAL A 430 -7.57 4.61 -22.51
C VAL A 430 -6.32 5.46 -22.29
N HIS A 431 -5.28 4.85 -21.72
CA HIS A 431 -4.04 5.55 -21.44
C HIS A 431 -2.82 4.60 -21.36
N SER A 432 -1.62 5.18 -21.39
CA SER A 432 -0.32 4.54 -21.10
C SER A 432 0.75 5.62 -20.95
N ALA A 433 1.65 5.47 -19.95
CA ALA A 433 2.88 6.24 -19.91
C ALA A 433 3.87 5.68 -20.94
N GLY A 434 4.38 6.52 -21.83
CA GLY A 434 5.43 6.14 -22.77
C GLY A 434 6.77 5.93 -22.06
N ALA A 435 7.75 5.41 -22.80
CA ALA A 435 9.13 5.34 -22.35
C ALA A 435 9.67 6.72 -21.95
N ASN A 436 10.73 6.72 -21.12
CA ASN A 436 11.46 7.90 -20.68
C ASN A 436 10.70 8.89 -19.78
N ASN A 437 9.72 8.40 -19.01
CA ASN A 437 9.02 9.15 -17.97
C ASN A 437 9.37 8.61 -16.57
N MET A 438 9.45 9.52 -15.61
CA MET A 438 9.30 9.24 -14.19
C MET A 438 7.97 9.89 -13.78
N VAL A 439 6.94 9.06 -13.62
CA VAL A 439 5.59 9.52 -13.31
C VAL A 439 5.37 9.41 -11.81
N LEU A 440 4.90 10.50 -11.20
CA LEU A 440 4.15 10.44 -9.96
C LEU A 440 2.68 10.21 -10.32
N GLU A 441 2.21 8.99 -10.09
CA GLU A 441 0.81 8.65 -10.23
C GLU A 441 0.07 9.11 -8.97
N ILE A 442 -0.87 10.05 -9.13
CA ILE A 442 -1.76 10.49 -8.04
C ILE A 442 -3.13 9.91 -8.33
N SER A 443 -3.64 9.06 -7.45
CA SER A 443 -4.83 8.25 -7.73
C SER A 443 -5.75 8.09 -6.54
N ALA A 444 -7.01 7.75 -6.81
CA ALA A 444 -7.85 7.08 -5.84
C ALA A 444 -7.26 5.68 -5.51
N THR A 445 -7.38 5.26 -4.25
CA THR A 445 -6.61 4.12 -3.70
C THR A 445 -6.77 2.74 -4.38
N PRO A 446 -7.92 2.25 -4.87
CA PRO A 446 -8.03 0.92 -5.48
C PRO A 446 -6.94 0.66 -6.52
N TYR A 447 -6.06 -0.32 -6.31
CA TYR A 447 -4.72 -0.32 -6.95
C TYR A 447 -4.39 -1.51 -7.84
N ILE A 448 -5.16 -2.60 -7.77
CA ILE A 448 -4.86 -3.79 -8.60
C ILE A 448 -5.70 -3.85 -9.88
N PHE A 449 -6.59 -2.88 -10.13
CA PHE A 449 -7.61 -2.91 -11.19
C PHE A 449 -7.17 -2.19 -12.46
N THR A 450 -6.32 -2.86 -13.24
CA THR A 450 -5.82 -2.35 -14.52
C THR A 450 -6.17 -3.30 -15.66
N PHE A 451 -7.03 -2.87 -16.58
CA PHE A 451 -7.42 -3.67 -17.73
C PHE A 451 -6.49 -3.44 -18.91
N LYS A 452 -5.45 -4.27 -18.99
CA LYS A 452 -4.46 -4.23 -20.08
C LYS A 452 -5.09 -4.71 -21.39
N MET A 453 -4.90 -3.95 -22.46
CA MET A 453 -5.42 -4.27 -23.79
C MET A 453 -4.31 -4.61 -24.76
N TYR A 454 -3.19 -3.88 -24.69
CA TYR A 454 -2.02 -4.10 -25.52
C TYR A 454 -0.75 -3.81 -24.72
N ASP A 455 0.20 -4.73 -24.79
CA ASP A 455 1.43 -4.65 -23.99
C ASP A 455 2.70 -4.74 -24.84
N TRP A 456 2.62 -4.24 -26.08
CA TRP A 456 3.79 -4.12 -26.97
C TRP A 456 4.45 -5.46 -27.28
N LEU A 457 3.67 -6.56 -27.20
CA LEU A 457 4.12 -7.95 -27.32
C LEU A 457 5.25 -8.34 -26.36
N ARG A 458 5.38 -7.62 -25.25
CA ARG A 458 6.46 -7.82 -24.30
C ARG A 458 6.21 -9.04 -23.42
N ARG A 459 7.31 -9.66 -23.01
CA ARG A 459 7.30 -10.72 -22.01
C ARG A 459 7.53 -10.16 -20.61
N GLY A 460 7.02 -10.85 -19.61
CA GLY A 460 7.32 -10.61 -18.21
C GLY A 460 8.78 -10.94 -17.88
N LEU A 461 9.16 -10.66 -16.63
CA LEU A 461 10.49 -11.06 -16.11
C LEU A 461 10.63 -12.59 -16.00
N ASP A 462 9.51 -13.32 -16.03
CA ASP A 462 9.42 -14.78 -16.08
C ASP A 462 9.42 -15.35 -17.52
N ASP A 463 9.68 -14.50 -18.52
CA ASP A 463 9.66 -14.83 -19.95
C ASP A 463 8.30 -15.30 -20.49
N LYS A 464 7.20 -15.06 -19.75
CA LYS A 464 5.83 -15.38 -20.19
C LYS A 464 5.10 -14.13 -20.71
N PRO A 465 4.12 -14.27 -21.61
CA PRO A 465 3.22 -13.18 -21.94
C PRO A 465 2.49 -12.67 -20.69
N ARG A 466 2.37 -11.34 -20.55
CA ARG A 466 1.57 -10.75 -19.47
C ARG A 466 0.08 -10.90 -19.76
N ALA A 467 -0.73 -10.97 -18.70
CA ALA A 467 -2.18 -11.05 -18.83
C ALA A 467 -2.76 -9.83 -19.58
N ILE A 468 -3.66 -10.09 -20.53
CA ILE A 468 -4.40 -9.10 -21.32
C ILE A 468 -5.90 -9.34 -21.12
N ASN A 469 -6.64 -8.28 -20.79
CA ASN A 469 -8.02 -8.31 -20.32
C ASN A 469 -8.95 -7.48 -21.23
N ILE A 470 -8.85 -7.67 -22.54
CA ILE A 470 -9.65 -6.96 -23.56
C ILE A 470 -11.16 -6.96 -23.22
N PRO A 471 -11.81 -8.07 -22.83
CA PRO A 471 -13.24 -8.04 -22.50
C PRO A 471 -13.58 -7.09 -21.34
N HIS A 472 -12.80 -7.11 -20.25
CA HIS A 472 -12.99 -6.16 -19.14
C HIS A 472 -12.78 -4.71 -19.58
N ALA A 473 -11.76 -4.46 -20.39
CA ALA A 473 -11.50 -3.13 -20.93
C ALA A 473 -12.68 -2.62 -21.75
N PHE A 474 -13.20 -3.42 -22.71
CA PHE A 474 -14.30 -3.00 -23.58
C PHE A 474 -15.64 -2.82 -22.87
N ASN A 475 -15.84 -3.47 -21.72
CA ASN A 475 -17.00 -3.20 -20.86
C ASN A 475 -16.90 -1.85 -20.14
N ASN A 476 -15.73 -1.22 -20.14
CA ASN A 476 -15.46 -0.01 -19.37
C ASN A 476 -15.06 1.18 -20.23
N LEU A 477 -14.39 1.01 -21.37
CA LEU A 477 -13.86 2.10 -22.19
C LEU A 477 -14.91 3.16 -22.55
N ASN A 478 -14.57 4.43 -22.29
CA ASN A 478 -15.37 5.57 -22.71
C ASN A 478 -14.84 6.13 -24.05
N PHE A 479 -15.41 5.67 -25.16
CA PHE A 479 -15.05 6.10 -26.51
C PHE A 479 -15.41 7.56 -26.85
N SER A 480 -16.16 8.27 -25.99
CA SER A 480 -16.43 9.70 -26.19
C SER A 480 -15.21 10.59 -25.91
N ARG A 481 -14.20 10.06 -25.20
CA ARG A 481 -12.93 10.73 -24.92
C ARG A 481 -11.99 10.64 -26.13
N GLN A 482 -12.38 11.32 -27.21
CA GLN A 482 -11.71 11.26 -28.50
C GLN A 482 -11.45 12.65 -29.10
N GLY A 483 -10.53 12.71 -30.07
CA GLY A 483 -10.16 13.93 -30.80
C GLY A 483 -9.96 15.15 -29.90
N SER A 484 -10.63 16.27 -30.22
CA SER A 484 -10.43 17.53 -29.49
C SER A 484 -10.93 17.52 -28.03
N VAL A 485 -11.76 16.54 -27.64
CA VAL A 485 -12.24 16.40 -26.26
C VAL A 485 -11.07 16.07 -25.32
N VAL A 486 -10.12 15.27 -25.79
CA VAL A 486 -8.93 14.85 -25.03
C VAL A 486 -8.16 16.08 -24.53
N ASN A 487 -7.75 16.97 -25.44
CA ASN A 487 -6.99 18.18 -25.07
C ASN A 487 -7.76 19.14 -24.16
N LYS A 488 -9.09 19.14 -24.24
CA LYS A 488 -9.95 20.05 -23.44
C LYS A 488 -10.24 19.54 -22.04
N GLN A 489 -10.25 18.21 -21.85
CA GLN A 489 -10.74 17.60 -20.61
C GLN A 489 -9.69 16.74 -19.90
N LEU A 490 -8.70 16.21 -20.62
CA LEU A 490 -7.75 15.22 -20.09
C LEU A 490 -6.33 15.77 -19.91
N LEU A 491 -6.07 17.00 -20.34
CA LEU A 491 -4.80 17.69 -20.10
C LEU A 491 -5.06 18.84 -19.13
N SER A 492 -4.40 18.83 -17.97
CA SER A 492 -4.55 19.90 -16.98
C SER A 492 -3.88 21.16 -17.48
N VAL A 493 -4.53 22.31 -17.29
CA VAL A 493 -3.97 23.63 -17.62
C VAL A 493 -3.65 24.37 -16.31
N PRO A 494 -2.37 24.50 -15.94
CA PRO A 494 -1.97 25.13 -14.69
C PRO A 494 -2.43 26.60 -14.60
N LYS A 495 -2.91 27.01 -13.41
CA LYS A 495 -3.31 28.40 -13.14
C LYS A 495 -2.77 28.86 -11.80
N ILE A 496 -2.13 30.01 -11.76
CA ILE A 496 -1.75 30.65 -10.50
C ILE A 496 -3.03 31.16 -9.84
N ILE A 497 -3.33 30.66 -8.65
CA ILE A 497 -4.52 31.07 -7.86
C ILE A 497 -4.16 31.99 -6.70
N GLU A 498 -2.93 31.89 -6.21
CA GLU A 498 -2.40 32.75 -5.15
C GLU A 498 -0.93 33.06 -5.45
N LYS A 499 -0.49 34.27 -5.11
CA LYS A 499 0.88 34.72 -5.36
C LYS A 499 1.30 35.75 -4.33
N SER A 500 2.53 35.59 -3.84
CA SER A 500 3.26 36.54 -3.02
C SER A 500 4.60 36.91 -3.70
N ALA A 501 5.47 37.63 -2.99
CA ALA A 501 6.81 37.95 -3.48
C ALA A 501 7.72 36.72 -3.58
N ASP A 502 7.58 35.78 -2.64
CA ASP A 502 8.50 34.64 -2.46
C ASP A 502 7.90 33.28 -2.85
N TRP A 503 6.58 33.21 -2.98
CA TRP A 503 5.86 31.97 -3.27
C TRP A 503 4.64 32.19 -4.16
N GLN A 504 4.19 31.11 -4.79
CA GLN A 504 2.92 31.04 -5.52
C GLN A 504 2.27 29.66 -5.34
N VAL A 505 0.95 29.63 -5.44
CA VAL A 505 0.16 28.39 -5.49
C VAL A 505 -0.41 28.26 -6.90
N VAL A 506 -0.03 27.17 -7.56
CA VAL A 506 -0.51 26.82 -8.89
C VAL A 506 -1.56 25.73 -8.75
N HIS A 507 -2.80 26.01 -9.15
CA HIS A 507 -3.84 25.01 -9.29
C HIS A 507 -3.56 24.17 -10.55
N LEU A 508 -3.48 22.86 -10.38
CA LEU A 508 -3.44 21.86 -11.45
C LEU A 508 -4.81 21.19 -11.47
N PRO A 509 -5.82 21.80 -12.10
CA PRO A 509 -7.20 21.32 -12.01
C PRO A 509 -7.33 19.87 -12.45
N THR A 510 -7.99 19.07 -11.63
CA THR A 510 -8.33 17.67 -11.93
C THR A 510 -9.64 17.52 -12.69
N HIS A 511 -9.91 16.31 -13.21
CA HIS A 511 -11.14 16.02 -13.93
C HIS A 511 -12.36 16.11 -12.99
N ALA A 512 -13.55 16.34 -13.55
CA ALA A 512 -14.79 16.41 -12.78
C ALA A 512 -15.15 15.10 -12.07
N ASP A 513 -14.69 13.95 -12.60
CA ASP A 513 -14.88 12.62 -12.01
C ASP A 513 -13.89 12.35 -10.86
N HIS A 514 -12.79 13.11 -10.79
CA HIS A 514 -11.79 12.96 -9.73
C HIS A 514 -12.32 13.59 -8.45
N PHE A 515 -12.46 12.82 -7.38
CA PHE A 515 -12.92 13.34 -6.09
C PHE A 515 -11.83 14.10 -5.30
N TYR A 516 -10.60 14.08 -5.79
CA TYR A 516 -9.46 14.84 -5.26
C TYR A 516 -9.03 15.93 -6.25
N ASP A 517 -8.29 16.91 -5.75
CA ASP A 517 -7.71 17.99 -6.53
C ASP A 517 -6.22 18.17 -6.22
N VAL A 518 -5.49 18.85 -7.09
CA VAL A 518 -4.03 18.96 -7.02
C VAL A 518 -3.59 20.41 -7.13
N HIS A 519 -2.83 20.87 -6.14
CA HIS A 519 -2.11 22.13 -6.19
C HIS A 519 -0.61 21.86 -6.21
N ARG A 520 0.16 22.78 -6.80
CA ARG A 520 1.61 22.83 -6.69
C ARG A 520 2.01 24.11 -5.98
N LEU A 521 2.68 23.96 -4.85
CA LEU A 521 3.26 25.06 -4.08
C LEU A 521 4.65 25.33 -4.66
N GLU A 522 4.95 26.56 -5.04
CA GLU A 522 6.28 26.94 -5.54
C GLU A 522 6.83 28.10 -4.72
N PHE A 523 7.98 27.92 -4.07
CA PHE A 523 8.50 28.90 -3.11
C PHE A 523 10.03 28.91 -3.08
N ASP A 524 10.61 30.08 -2.83
CA ASP A 524 12.06 30.27 -2.73
C ASP A 524 12.55 30.11 -1.28
N THR A 525 11.81 30.63 -0.27
CA THR A 525 12.18 30.50 1.15
C THR A 525 11.17 29.70 1.96
N GLU A 526 9.93 30.19 2.14
CA GLU A 526 8.95 29.54 3.01
C GLU A 526 7.51 29.76 2.56
N ILE A 527 6.63 28.81 2.95
CA ILE A 527 5.19 28.90 2.74
C ILE A 527 4.45 28.29 3.93
N VAL A 528 3.37 28.95 4.37
CA VAL A 528 2.47 28.41 5.37
C VAL A 528 1.35 27.62 4.69
N VAL A 529 1.15 26.38 5.12
CA VAL A 529 0.09 25.50 4.61
C VAL A 529 -0.96 25.30 5.69
N GLN A 530 -2.20 25.62 5.35
CA GLN A 530 -3.38 25.33 6.17
C GLN A 530 -4.06 24.06 5.65
N THR A 531 -4.44 23.17 6.57
CA THR A 531 -5.14 21.91 6.24
C THR A 531 -6.62 22.12 5.99
N TYR A 532 -7.22 23.15 6.60
CA TYR A 532 -8.68 23.40 6.59
C TYR A 532 -9.50 22.14 6.92
N ASP A 533 -9.04 21.39 7.91
CA ASP A 533 -9.63 20.12 8.35
C ASP A 533 -9.70 19.04 7.26
N CYS A 534 -8.76 19.07 6.32
CA CYS A 534 -8.59 18.08 5.27
C CYS A 534 -7.19 17.44 5.35
N CYS A 535 -7.12 16.15 5.06
CA CYS A 535 -5.85 15.44 4.89
C CYS A 535 -5.15 15.91 3.61
N LEU A 536 -3.85 16.17 3.69
CA LEU A 536 -3.03 16.54 2.53
C LEU A 536 -1.97 15.45 2.28
N VAL A 537 -1.90 14.96 1.04
CA VAL A 537 -0.80 14.10 0.58
C VAL A 537 0.15 14.96 -0.25
N MET A 538 1.42 14.96 0.15
CA MET A 538 2.42 15.92 -0.28
C MET A 538 3.63 15.22 -0.89
N MET A 539 4.31 15.84 -1.85
CA MET A 539 5.62 15.37 -2.33
C MET A 539 6.49 16.54 -2.79
N LEU A 540 7.77 16.54 -2.42
CA LEU A 540 8.76 17.46 -2.98
C LEU A 540 9.15 17.03 -4.40
N VAL A 541 8.65 17.74 -5.42
CA VAL A 541 8.83 17.42 -6.85
C VAL A 541 9.82 18.33 -7.58
N GLU A 542 10.33 19.37 -6.93
CA GLU A 542 11.52 20.13 -7.37
C GLU A 542 12.18 20.77 -6.16
N GLY A 543 13.51 20.93 -6.20
CA GLY A 543 14.30 21.35 -5.04
C GLY A 543 15.20 20.20 -4.58
N SER A 544 15.91 20.39 -3.47
CA SER A 544 16.74 19.36 -2.86
C SER A 544 16.11 18.79 -1.60
N ALA A 545 15.69 19.67 -0.69
CA ALA A 545 15.09 19.30 0.57
C ALA A 545 14.20 20.44 1.10
N ILE A 546 13.20 20.09 1.89
CA ILE A 546 12.35 21.01 2.63
C ILE A 546 12.27 20.58 4.10
N THR A 547 12.08 21.52 5.00
CA THR A 547 11.66 21.24 6.38
C THR A 547 10.18 21.53 6.51
N VAL A 548 9.44 20.65 7.17
CA VAL A 548 8.04 20.85 7.51
C VAL A 548 7.93 20.91 9.02
N ILE A 549 7.47 22.06 9.53
CA ILE A 549 7.33 22.35 10.95
C ILE A 549 5.83 22.40 11.27
N ALA A 550 5.35 21.43 12.04
CA ALA A 550 3.97 21.36 12.50
C ALA A 550 3.70 22.39 13.62
N ALA A 551 2.42 22.67 13.88
CA ALA A 551 2.01 23.65 14.89
C ALA A 551 2.48 23.31 16.33
N ASN A 552 2.73 22.03 16.62
CA ASN A 552 3.29 21.55 17.88
C ASN A 552 4.82 21.77 18.01
N GLY A 553 5.47 22.28 16.96
CA GLY A 553 6.90 22.53 16.89
C GLY A 553 7.73 21.33 16.41
N GLU A 554 7.12 20.17 16.16
CA GLU A 554 7.80 19.04 15.54
C GLU A 554 8.21 19.39 14.11
N SER A 555 9.43 18.98 13.74
CA SER A 555 10.08 19.37 12.51
C SER A 555 10.66 18.16 11.81
N THR A 556 10.26 17.94 10.56
CA THR A 556 10.73 16.82 9.74
C THR A 556 11.32 17.34 8.43
N VAL A 557 12.46 16.80 8.01
CA VAL A 557 13.06 17.11 6.72
C VAL A 557 12.58 16.08 5.69
N TYR A 558 12.13 16.57 4.54
CA TYR A 558 11.80 15.75 3.38
C TYR A 558 12.70 16.11 2.21
N GLN A 559 13.24 15.08 1.58
CA GLN A 559 14.14 15.16 0.44
C GLN A 559 13.35 15.12 -0.87
N TYR A 560 14.01 15.46 -1.97
CA TYR A 560 13.42 15.36 -3.29
C TYR A 560 12.86 13.95 -3.55
N ALA A 561 11.68 13.91 -4.17
CA ALA A 561 10.88 12.72 -4.47
C ALA A 561 10.28 11.99 -3.24
N GLU A 562 10.38 12.54 -2.02
CA GLU A 562 9.73 11.92 -0.86
C GLU A 562 8.27 12.36 -0.71
N THR A 563 7.40 11.37 -0.52
CA THR A 563 5.99 11.58 -0.15
C THR A 563 5.84 11.80 1.36
N PHE A 564 4.91 12.63 1.79
CA PHE A 564 4.52 12.75 3.19
C PHE A 564 3.07 13.19 3.34
N VAL A 565 2.52 12.99 4.53
CA VAL A 565 1.13 13.31 4.85
C VAL A 565 1.08 14.40 5.90
N ILE A 566 0.21 15.38 5.67
CA ILE A 566 -0.23 16.33 6.70
C ILE A 566 -1.67 15.95 7.08
N PRO A 567 -1.88 15.28 8.22
CA PRO A 567 -3.20 15.01 8.78
C PRO A 567 -4.05 16.27 8.94
N ALA A 568 -5.37 16.12 8.89
CA ALA A 568 -6.31 17.20 9.18
C ALA A 568 -6.17 17.77 10.60
N ALA A 569 -5.75 16.95 11.57
CA ALA A 569 -5.54 17.37 12.95
C ALA A 569 -4.31 18.26 13.15
N THR A 570 -3.34 18.26 12.23
CA THR A 570 -2.16 19.13 12.28
C THR A 570 -2.53 20.61 12.18
N LYS A 571 -3.67 20.94 11.56
CA LYS A 571 -4.22 22.28 11.32
C LYS A 571 -3.38 23.13 10.38
N MET A 572 -2.11 23.34 10.68
CA MET A 572 -1.19 24.11 9.85
C MET A 572 0.26 23.65 9.99
N CYS A 573 1.05 23.88 8.94
CA CYS A 573 2.49 23.71 8.95
C CYS A 573 3.19 24.91 8.30
N LEU A 574 4.41 25.20 8.74
CA LEU A 574 5.37 26.00 7.98
C LEU A 574 6.24 25.06 7.15
N ILE A 575 6.40 25.34 5.86
CA ILE A 575 7.30 24.60 4.99
C ILE A 575 8.43 25.54 4.56
N SER A 576 9.67 25.14 4.80
CA SER A 576 10.87 25.93 4.52
C SER A 576 11.76 25.21 3.52
N ASN A 577 12.22 25.93 2.50
CA ASN A 577 13.14 25.44 1.50
C ASN A 577 14.56 25.43 2.06
N LEU A 578 15.21 24.26 2.09
CA LEU A 578 16.61 24.13 2.50
C LEU A 578 17.58 24.24 1.30
N GLY A 579 17.04 24.21 0.08
CA GLY A 579 17.81 24.29 -1.15
C GLY A 579 18.08 25.71 -1.63
N LYS A 580 18.96 25.83 -2.64
CA LYS A 580 19.25 27.10 -3.32
C LYS A 580 18.33 27.40 -4.51
N ARG A 581 17.62 26.37 -5.00
CA ARG A 581 16.67 26.49 -6.10
C ARG A 581 15.26 26.53 -5.53
N LYS A 582 14.34 27.12 -6.28
CA LYS A 582 12.90 27.10 -6.00
C LYS A 582 12.45 25.67 -5.68
N ALA A 583 11.80 25.50 -4.54
CA ALA A 583 11.13 24.26 -4.20
C ALA A 583 9.77 24.21 -4.90
N LYS A 584 9.38 23.01 -5.36
CA LYS A 584 8.01 22.73 -5.80
C LYS A 584 7.48 21.53 -5.05
N VAL A 585 6.31 21.68 -4.44
CA VAL A 585 5.67 20.63 -3.64
C VAL A 585 4.28 20.38 -4.19
N ILE A 586 3.99 19.13 -4.56
CA ILE A 586 2.64 18.69 -4.87
C ILE A 586 1.84 18.61 -3.57
N LYS A 587 0.59 19.08 -3.63
CA LYS A 587 -0.42 19.00 -2.59
C LYS A 587 -1.67 18.40 -3.20
N ALA A 588 -1.92 17.12 -2.95
CA ALA A 588 -3.16 16.44 -3.29
C ALA A 588 -4.09 16.40 -2.06
N PHE A 589 -5.37 16.68 -2.28
CA PHE A 589 -6.37 16.74 -1.21
C PHE A 589 -7.76 16.41 -1.75
N LEU A 590 -8.67 15.99 -0.88
CA LEU A 590 -10.05 15.70 -1.26
C LEU A 590 -10.83 17.00 -1.49
N LYS A 591 -11.67 17.01 -2.53
CA LYS A 591 -12.57 18.15 -2.80
C LYS A 591 -13.58 18.32 -1.66
N GLU A 592 -14.11 19.53 -1.49
CA GLU A 592 -15.15 19.81 -0.48
C GLU A 592 -16.37 18.92 -0.70
N ASP A 593 -16.86 18.92 -1.94
CA ASP A 593 -18.04 18.19 -2.38
C ASP A 593 -17.72 17.37 -3.63
N HIS A 594 -18.26 16.15 -3.69
CA HIS A 594 -18.20 15.30 -4.86
C HIS A 594 -19.38 14.34 -4.88
N TYR A 595 -19.94 14.06 -6.05
CA TYR A 595 -21.13 13.19 -6.17
C TYR A 595 -20.88 11.76 -5.64
N ILE A 596 -19.62 11.29 -5.68
CA ILE A 596 -19.25 9.95 -5.18
C ILE A 596 -19.35 9.86 -3.65
N PHE A 597 -19.14 10.94 -2.90
CA PHE A 597 -19.09 10.89 -1.43
C PHE A 597 -20.38 10.31 -0.83
N ASN A 598 -21.55 10.71 -1.34
CA ASN A 598 -22.84 10.16 -0.91
C ASN A 598 -23.01 8.66 -1.25
N SER A 599 -22.35 8.21 -2.32
CA SER A 599 -22.45 6.83 -2.77
C SER A 599 -21.58 5.87 -1.96
N ILE A 600 -20.45 6.36 -1.43
CA ILE A 600 -19.57 5.58 -0.54
C ILE A 600 -20.23 5.41 0.83
N THR A 601 -20.84 6.46 1.38
CA THR A 601 -21.50 6.41 2.70
C THR A 601 -22.75 5.53 2.77
N SER A 602 -23.33 5.18 1.61
CA SER A 602 -24.58 4.41 1.51
C SER A 602 -24.37 2.89 1.51
N ILE A 603 -23.12 2.44 1.59
CA ILE A 603 -22.68 1.03 1.64
C ILE A 603 -22.13 0.77 3.05
#